data_AF-A0A6P1YC76-F1
#
_entry.id   AF-A0A6P1YC76-F1
#
_cell.length_a   1.000
_cell.length_b   1.000
_cell.length_c   1.000
_cell.angle_alpha   90.00
_cell.angle_beta   90.00
_cell.angle_gamma   90.00
#
_symmetry.space_group_name_H-M   'P 1'
#
loop_
_entity.id
_entity.type
_entity.pdbx_description
1 polymer ?
#
loop_
_entity_poly.entity_id
_entity_poly.type
_entity_poly.pdbx_seq_one_letter_code
_entity_poly.pdbx_strand_id
1 'polypeptide(L)'
;MKMYKMLLIGIKRRIFAYLFLLIFNLRMLVLIKRQLDLLISVGIDELYMQFSHVRYFALYYIPVFLMIMGAESILDDYLIFSRFKNIASWWRNKVRLLLLDTALYVILYEIPISIFIIMNIEKISILNLKSFIFIIGNFVIKYMIFLIIGLIYLISSFITRRQYVGFVAGFFVGALDFILMILHFDKYALTVSGMLTQFIISFNFSTIKFLLLSILYIIYLMLLSIFLYFLSSEILKKIDLYRGN
;
A
#
# COMPACT_ATOMS: atom_id res chain seq x y z
N MET A 1 -12.81 11.68 -21.35
CA MET A 1 -11.61 12.13 -22.10
C MET A 1 -10.45 12.65 -21.24
N LYS A 2 -10.65 13.47 -20.19
CA LYS A 2 -9.55 13.97 -19.33
C LYS A 2 -8.85 12.89 -18.47
N MET A 3 -9.61 11.95 -17.90
CA MET A 3 -9.06 10.88 -17.04
C MET A 3 -8.15 9.91 -17.83
N TYR A 4 -8.53 9.58 -19.07
CA TYR A 4 -7.74 8.73 -19.97
C TYR A 4 -6.42 9.40 -20.38
N LYS A 5 -6.43 10.72 -20.63
CA LYS A 5 -5.19 11.47 -20.89
C LYS A 5 -4.27 11.56 -19.66
N MET A 6 -4.83 11.65 -18.44
CA MET A 6 -4.01 11.61 -17.21
C MET A 6 -3.36 10.24 -16.97
N LEU A 7 -4.08 9.15 -17.25
CA LEU A 7 -3.53 7.77 -17.17
C LEU A 7 -2.42 7.50 -18.21
N LEU A 8 -2.44 8.20 -19.35
CA LEU A 8 -1.44 8.06 -20.42
C LEU A 8 -0.12 8.80 -20.13
N ILE A 9 -0.14 9.81 -19.25
CA ILE A 9 1.07 10.54 -18.86
C ILE A 9 1.92 9.63 -17.96
N GLY A 10 3.18 9.42 -18.33
CA GLY A 10 4.09 8.56 -17.57
C GLY A 10 3.83 7.06 -17.73
N ILE A 11 3.02 6.64 -18.71
CA ILE A 11 2.64 5.22 -18.91
C ILE A 11 3.84 4.28 -19.04
N LYS A 12 4.94 4.72 -19.67
CA LYS A 12 6.19 3.94 -19.76
C LYS A 12 6.74 3.61 -18.37
N ARG A 13 6.84 4.60 -17.47
CA ARG A 13 7.36 4.42 -16.11
C ARG A 13 6.43 3.53 -15.28
N ARG A 14 5.12 3.69 -15.43
CA ARG A 14 4.10 2.82 -14.80
C ARG A 14 4.24 1.37 -15.25
N ILE A 15 4.36 1.13 -16.56
CA ILE A 15 4.57 -0.21 -17.12
C ILE A 15 5.84 -0.83 -16.54
N PHE A 16 6.97 -0.09 -16.51
CA PHE A 16 8.20 -0.61 -15.91
C PHE A 16 8.04 -0.95 -14.43
N ALA A 17 7.36 -0.12 -13.64
CA ALA A 17 7.11 -0.40 -12.23
C ALA A 17 6.23 -1.65 -12.03
N TYR A 18 5.16 -1.81 -12.82
CA TYR A 18 4.32 -3.02 -12.78
C TYR A 18 5.09 -4.26 -13.24
N LEU A 19 5.93 -4.17 -14.26
CA LEU A 19 6.80 -5.26 -14.70
C LEU A 19 7.78 -5.64 -13.59
N PHE A 20 8.38 -4.66 -12.92
CA PHE A 20 9.27 -4.90 -11.79
C PHE A 20 8.53 -5.67 -10.69
N LEU A 21 7.35 -5.19 -10.26
CA LEU A 21 6.49 -5.87 -9.29
C LEU A 21 6.25 -7.34 -9.67
N LEU A 22 5.82 -7.59 -10.91
CA LEU A 22 5.54 -8.94 -11.39
C LEU A 22 6.77 -9.84 -11.42
N ILE A 23 7.90 -9.34 -11.91
CA ILE A 23 9.17 -10.11 -11.97
C ILE A 23 9.60 -10.53 -10.57
N PHE A 24 9.52 -9.61 -9.59
CA PHE A 24 9.87 -9.93 -8.21
C PHE A 24 8.90 -10.93 -7.58
N ASN A 25 7.59 -10.74 -7.77
CA ASN A 25 6.60 -11.71 -7.31
C ASN A 25 6.87 -13.09 -7.90
N LEU A 26 7.10 -13.20 -9.22
CA LEU A 26 7.44 -14.45 -9.89
C LEU A 26 8.72 -15.08 -9.32
N ARG A 27 9.76 -14.29 -9.07
CA ARG A 27 10.99 -14.78 -8.46
C ARG A 27 10.75 -15.31 -7.04
N MET A 28 9.99 -14.57 -6.22
CA MET A 28 9.62 -15.01 -4.87
C MET A 28 8.79 -16.29 -4.88
N LEU A 29 7.83 -16.38 -5.80
CA LEU A 29 7.01 -17.58 -6.00
C LEU A 29 7.87 -18.81 -6.30
N VAL A 30 8.86 -18.69 -7.20
CA VAL A 30 9.78 -19.78 -7.52
C VAL A 30 10.63 -20.18 -6.31
N LEU A 31 11.15 -19.20 -5.56
CA LEU A 31 11.97 -19.45 -4.37
C LEU A 31 11.18 -20.15 -3.27
N ILE A 32 9.96 -19.67 -2.99
CA ILE A 32 9.08 -20.23 -1.96
C ILE A 32 8.60 -21.62 -2.37
N LYS A 33 8.29 -21.85 -3.66
CA LYS A 33 7.93 -23.19 -4.15
C LYS A 33 9.03 -24.22 -3.86
N ARG A 34 10.29 -23.88 -4.15
CA ARG A 34 11.43 -24.76 -3.85
C ARG A 34 11.56 -25.07 -2.36
N GLN A 35 11.24 -24.12 -1.49
CA GLN A 35 11.24 -24.35 -0.04
C GLN A 35 10.05 -25.23 0.40
N LEU A 36 8.87 -25.02 -0.19
CA LEU A 36 7.68 -25.82 0.10
C LEU A 36 7.82 -27.30 -0.30
N ASP A 37 8.59 -27.58 -1.35
CA ASP A 37 8.87 -28.95 -1.77
C ASP A 37 9.71 -29.72 -0.73
N LEU A 38 10.40 -29.00 0.16
CA LEU A 38 11.20 -29.56 1.26
C LEU A 38 10.43 -29.67 2.58
N LEU A 39 9.24 -29.08 2.67
CA LEU A 39 8.44 -29.01 3.91
C LEU A 39 7.20 -29.91 3.81
N ILE A 40 6.90 -30.60 4.93
CA ILE A 40 5.82 -31.60 5.02
C ILE A 40 4.45 -30.92 5.19
N SER A 41 4.36 -29.83 5.94
CA SER A 41 3.15 -29.00 6.09
C SER A 41 3.54 -27.56 6.38
N VAL A 42 2.87 -26.60 5.74
CA VAL A 42 3.12 -25.15 5.93
C VAL A 42 1.78 -24.43 6.09
N GLY A 43 1.70 -23.55 7.10
CA GLY A 43 0.52 -22.73 7.35
C GLY A 43 0.30 -21.64 6.31
N ILE A 44 -0.94 -21.17 6.15
CA ILE A 44 -1.26 -20.04 5.27
C ILE A 44 -0.54 -18.76 5.74
N ASP A 45 -0.49 -18.57 7.06
CA ASP A 45 0.20 -17.46 7.71
C ASP A 45 1.71 -17.48 7.39
N GLU A 46 2.34 -18.64 7.48
CA GLU A 46 3.76 -18.80 7.15
C GLU A 46 4.04 -18.46 5.68
N LEU A 47 3.19 -18.91 4.76
CA LEU A 47 3.30 -18.56 3.34
C LEU A 47 3.17 -17.05 3.10
N TYR A 48 2.16 -16.41 3.69
CA TYR A 48 1.96 -14.97 3.55
C TYR A 48 3.09 -14.16 4.19
N MET A 49 3.69 -14.64 5.28
CA MET A 49 4.86 -14.03 5.90
C MET A 49 6.07 -13.99 4.98
N GLN A 50 6.28 -15.02 4.13
CA GLN A 50 7.39 -15.03 3.18
C GLN A 50 7.29 -13.89 2.14
N PHE A 51 6.08 -13.57 1.69
CA PHE A 51 5.85 -12.45 0.76
C PHE A 51 5.76 -11.10 1.46
N SER A 52 5.22 -11.06 2.68
CA SER A 52 4.89 -9.83 3.40
C SER A 52 5.94 -9.43 4.43
N HIS A 53 7.13 -10.04 4.37
CA HIS A 53 8.22 -9.71 5.28
C HIS A 53 8.51 -8.22 5.24
N VAL A 54 8.62 -7.61 6.43
CA VAL A 54 8.90 -6.18 6.65
C VAL A 54 9.98 -5.62 5.72
N ARG A 55 11.05 -6.39 5.45
CA ARG A 55 12.15 -5.99 4.55
C ARG A 55 11.69 -5.82 3.11
N TYR A 56 10.96 -6.79 2.55
CA TYR A 56 10.44 -6.71 1.19
C TYR A 56 9.36 -5.65 1.07
N PHE A 57 8.52 -5.51 2.09
CA PHE A 57 7.52 -4.44 2.15
C PHE A 57 8.16 -3.05 2.09
N ALA A 58 9.10 -2.78 2.98
CA ALA A 58 9.79 -1.48 3.07
C ALA A 58 10.69 -1.19 1.87
N LEU A 59 11.52 -2.14 1.46
CA LEU A 59 12.60 -1.88 0.48
C LEU A 59 12.19 -2.14 -0.97
N TYR A 60 11.08 -2.85 -1.20
CA TYR A 60 10.64 -3.22 -2.54
C TYR A 60 9.25 -2.70 -2.85
N TYR A 61 8.22 -3.19 -2.17
CA TYR A 61 6.83 -2.87 -2.54
C TYR A 61 6.49 -1.39 -2.36
N ILE A 62 7.02 -0.72 -1.34
CA ILE A 62 6.78 0.71 -1.12
C ILE A 62 7.48 1.58 -2.18
N PRO A 63 8.80 1.43 -2.44
CA PRO A 63 9.46 2.17 -3.50
C PRO A 63 8.81 2.00 -4.87
N VAL A 64 8.43 0.78 -5.26
CA VAL A 64 7.76 0.54 -6.55
C VAL A 64 6.42 1.24 -6.62
N PHE A 65 5.62 1.20 -5.55
CA PHE A 65 4.38 1.95 -5.47
C PHE A 65 4.62 3.47 -5.63
N LEU A 66 5.60 4.01 -4.91
CA LEU A 66 5.94 5.44 -4.98
C LEU A 66 6.50 5.84 -6.35
N MET A 67 7.15 4.94 -7.10
CA MET A 67 7.55 5.18 -8.48
C MET A 67 6.34 5.33 -9.41
N ILE A 68 5.28 4.55 -9.20
CA ILE A 68 4.01 4.67 -9.95
C ILE A 68 3.37 6.03 -9.66
N MET A 69 3.37 6.44 -8.38
CA MET A 69 2.87 7.76 -7.96
C MET A 69 3.71 8.91 -8.52
N GLY A 70 5.04 8.77 -8.56
CA GLY A 70 5.96 9.73 -9.17
C GLY A 70 5.93 9.79 -10.70
N ALA A 71 5.33 8.80 -11.37
CA ALA A 71 5.16 8.82 -12.81
C ALA A 71 4.04 9.76 -13.26
N GLU A 72 3.06 10.05 -12.40
CA GLU A 72 2.12 11.13 -12.66
C GLU A 72 2.81 12.48 -12.49
N SER A 73 2.66 13.36 -13.46
CA SER A 73 3.03 14.77 -13.29
C SER A 73 2.00 15.48 -12.40
N ILE A 74 1.99 15.10 -11.13
CA ILE A 74 1.12 15.69 -10.09
C ILE A 74 1.48 17.17 -9.88
N LEU A 75 2.72 17.57 -10.20
CA LEU A 75 3.21 18.94 -10.06
C LEU A 75 2.85 19.88 -11.23
N ASP A 76 2.61 19.36 -12.45
CA ASP A 76 2.22 20.23 -13.57
C ASP A 76 0.87 20.94 -13.30
N ASP A 77 0.06 20.36 -12.41
CA ASP A 77 -1.19 20.95 -11.97
C ASP A 77 -1.02 22.10 -10.94
N TYR A 78 0.20 22.44 -10.49
CA TYR A 78 0.41 23.53 -9.51
C TYR A 78 0.07 24.91 -10.07
N LEU A 79 0.23 25.06 -11.38
CA LEU A 79 -0.22 26.21 -12.17
C LEU A 79 -1.75 26.24 -12.31
N ILE A 80 -2.47 25.18 -11.91
CA ILE A 80 -3.93 25.09 -12.02
C ILE A 80 -4.62 25.45 -10.69
N PHE A 81 -3.91 25.56 -9.56
CA PHE A 81 -4.48 26.18 -8.35
C PHE A 81 -4.98 27.61 -8.62
N SER A 82 -4.35 28.37 -9.52
CA SER A 82 -4.85 29.68 -9.96
C SER A 82 -6.05 29.63 -10.93
N ARG A 83 -6.40 28.45 -11.49
CA ARG A 83 -7.48 28.25 -12.48
C ARG A 83 -8.70 27.51 -11.93
N PHE A 84 -8.59 26.76 -10.83
CA PHE A 84 -9.72 26.03 -10.26
C PHE A 84 -10.52 26.90 -9.30
N LYS A 85 -11.78 27.21 -9.66
CA LYS A 85 -12.75 27.86 -8.74
C LYS A 85 -13.05 27.07 -7.46
N ASN A 86 -12.65 25.79 -7.34
CA ASN A 86 -12.92 24.95 -6.18
C ASN A 86 -11.83 23.87 -5.93
N ILE A 87 -10.92 24.17 -5.00
CA ILE A 87 -9.79 23.30 -4.56
C ILE A 87 -10.28 21.94 -4.07
N ALA A 88 -11.40 21.89 -3.34
CA ALA A 88 -11.90 20.64 -2.78
C ALA A 88 -12.35 19.65 -3.86
N SER A 89 -12.93 20.16 -4.96
CA SER A 89 -13.30 19.34 -6.12
C SER A 89 -12.07 18.78 -6.84
N TRP A 90 -11.03 19.61 -6.99
CA TRP A 90 -9.77 19.17 -7.59
C TRP A 90 -9.06 18.12 -6.72
N TRP A 91 -8.98 18.33 -5.40
CA TRP A 91 -8.38 17.38 -4.47
C TRP A 91 -9.11 16.03 -4.48
N ARG A 92 -10.45 16.05 -4.50
CA ARG A 92 -11.26 14.83 -4.65
C ARG A 92 -10.91 14.05 -5.91
N ASN A 93 -10.68 14.71 -7.03
CA ASN A 93 -10.29 14.04 -8.28
C ASN A 93 -8.89 13.42 -8.18
N LYS A 94 -7.95 14.09 -7.51
CA LYS A 94 -6.60 13.55 -7.27
C LYS A 94 -6.63 12.32 -6.39
N VAL A 95 -7.37 12.37 -5.28
CA VAL A 95 -7.54 11.22 -4.39
C VAL A 95 -8.26 10.09 -5.09
N ARG A 96 -9.23 10.36 -5.98
CA ARG A 96 -9.87 9.33 -6.80
C ARG A 96 -8.89 8.60 -7.72
N LEU A 97 -7.93 9.30 -8.33
CA LEU A 97 -6.87 8.67 -9.13
C LEU A 97 -5.95 7.82 -8.25
N LEU A 98 -5.56 8.35 -7.08
CA LEU A 98 -4.77 7.59 -6.10
C LEU A 98 -5.48 6.29 -5.67
N LEU A 99 -6.79 6.33 -5.40
CA LEU A 99 -7.58 5.14 -5.05
C LEU A 99 -7.51 4.08 -6.17
N LEU A 100 -7.64 4.50 -7.43
CA LEU A 100 -7.57 3.61 -8.59
C LEU A 100 -6.17 3.00 -8.76
N ASP A 101 -5.12 3.82 -8.70
CA ASP A 101 -3.75 3.32 -8.84
C ASP A 101 -3.36 2.41 -7.66
N THR A 102 -3.83 2.71 -6.45
CA THR A 102 -3.64 1.85 -5.27
C THR A 102 -4.36 0.51 -5.45
N ALA A 103 -5.60 0.52 -5.95
CA ALA A 103 -6.35 -0.70 -6.22
C ALA A 103 -5.63 -1.57 -7.26
N LEU A 104 -5.22 -0.98 -8.40
CA LEU A 104 -4.50 -1.68 -9.46
C LEU A 104 -3.19 -2.28 -8.95
N TYR A 105 -2.42 -1.49 -8.19
CA TYR A 105 -1.16 -1.94 -7.62
C TYR A 105 -1.35 -3.14 -6.67
N VAL A 106 -2.31 -3.05 -5.75
CA VAL A 106 -2.58 -4.11 -4.76
C VAL A 106 -3.14 -5.36 -5.43
N ILE A 107 -3.97 -5.22 -6.47
CA ILE A 107 -4.46 -6.34 -7.28
C ILE A 107 -3.29 -7.09 -7.93
N LEU A 108 -2.38 -6.38 -8.59
CA LEU A 108 -1.21 -6.98 -9.24
C LEU A 108 -0.21 -7.58 -8.25
N TYR A 109 -0.18 -7.02 -7.03
CA TYR A 109 0.63 -7.55 -5.94
C TYR A 109 0.03 -8.84 -5.35
N GLU A 110 -1.25 -8.82 -4.95
CA GLU A 110 -1.87 -9.88 -4.16
C GLU A 110 -2.43 -11.04 -4.97
N ILE A 111 -2.95 -10.83 -6.18
CA ILE A 111 -3.57 -11.92 -6.94
C ILE A 111 -2.57 -13.06 -7.22
N PRO A 112 -1.34 -12.81 -7.71
CA PRO A 112 -0.37 -13.88 -7.96
C PRO A 112 -0.04 -14.68 -6.69
N ILE A 113 0.10 -13.99 -5.56
CA ILE A 113 0.37 -14.60 -4.25
C ILE A 113 -0.82 -15.46 -3.81
N SER A 114 -2.04 -14.93 -3.94
CA SER A 114 -3.25 -15.61 -3.50
C SER A 114 -3.52 -16.86 -4.34
N ILE A 115 -3.37 -16.77 -5.68
CA ILE A 115 -3.45 -17.92 -6.58
C ILE A 115 -2.43 -18.99 -6.20
N PHE A 116 -1.17 -18.59 -5.97
CA PHE A 116 -0.13 -19.53 -5.58
C PHE A 116 -0.44 -20.26 -4.28
N ILE A 117 -0.91 -19.54 -3.26
CA ILE A 117 -1.29 -20.15 -1.98
C ILE A 117 -2.46 -21.11 -2.20
N ILE A 118 -3.45 -20.72 -2.99
CA ILE A 118 -4.60 -21.56 -3.32
C ILE A 118 -4.17 -22.83 -4.08
N MET A 119 -3.25 -22.73 -5.04
CA MET A 119 -2.78 -23.87 -5.82
C MET A 119 -1.98 -24.88 -4.98
N ASN A 120 -1.37 -24.45 -3.88
CA ASN A 120 -0.61 -25.32 -2.98
C ASN A 120 -1.45 -25.80 -1.78
N ILE A 121 -2.79 -25.69 -1.87
CA ILE A 121 -3.73 -26.08 -0.81
C ILE A 121 -3.73 -27.57 -0.51
N GLU A 122 -3.31 -28.46 -1.41
CA GLU A 122 -3.28 -29.90 -1.08
C GLU A 122 -2.35 -30.21 0.12
N LYS A 123 -1.42 -29.30 0.45
CA LYS A 123 -0.58 -29.33 1.66
C LYS A 123 -1.13 -28.50 2.84
N ILE A 124 -2.26 -27.81 2.66
CA ILE A 124 -2.92 -26.91 3.60
C ILE A 124 -4.28 -27.52 3.95
N SER A 125 -4.54 -27.82 5.22
CA SER A 125 -5.87 -28.29 5.66
C SER A 125 -6.98 -27.45 5.02
N ILE A 126 -7.99 -28.11 4.42
CA ILE A 126 -9.17 -27.59 3.70
C ILE A 126 -9.38 -26.07 3.92
N LEU A 127 -9.35 -25.30 2.83
CA LEU A 127 -9.72 -23.87 2.76
C LEU A 127 -10.99 -23.62 3.59
N ASN A 128 -10.81 -23.16 4.83
CA ASN A 128 -11.93 -22.90 5.72
C ASN A 128 -12.36 -21.44 5.59
N LEU A 129 -13.55 -21.12 6.10
CA LEU A 129 -14.08 -19.75 6.07
C LEU A 129 -13.09 -18.73 6.66
N LYS A 130 -12.33 -19.12 7.69
CA LYS A 130 -11.32 -18.27 8.33
C LYS A 130 -10.17 -17.93 7.38
N SER A 131 -9.68 -18.88 6.58
CA SER A 131 -8.66 -18.66 5.54
C SER A 131 -9.15 -17.71 4.45
N PHE A 132 -10.42 -17.81 4.04
CA PHE A 132 -10.99 -16.89 3.07
C PHE A 132 -11.09 -15.46 3.62
N ILE A 133 -11.59 -15.32 4.85
CA ILE A 133 -11.65 -14.02 5.54
C ILE A 133 -10.24 -13.44 5.72
N PHE A 134 -9.25 -14.28 5.99
CA PHE A 134 -7.86 -13.87 6.10
C PHE A 134 -7.31 -13.28 4.80
N ILE A 135 -7.51 -13.95 3.66
CA ILE A 135 -7.07 -13.45 2.35
C ILE A 135 -7.71 -12.08 2.04
N ILE A 136 -9.02 -11.95 2.28
CA ILE A 136 -9.75 -10.68 2.07
C ILE A 136 -9.23 -9.60 3.02
N GLY A 137 -9.08 -9.91 4.31
CA GLY A 137 -8.59 -8.96 5.30
C GLY A 137 -7.19 -8.47 4.97
N ASN A 138 -6.30 -9.37 4.54
CA ASN A 138 -4.96 -9.04 4.11
C ASN A 138 -4.96 -8.07 2.91
N PHE A 139 -5.79 -8.35 1.92
CA PHE A 139 -5.98 -7.49 0.75
C PHE A 139 -6.43 -6.08 1.16
N VAL A 140 -7.45 -5.97 2.01
CA VAL A 140 -7.99 -4.69 2.48
C VAL A 140 -6.95 -3.91 3.29
N ILE A 141 -6.23 -4.57 4.20
CA ILE A 141 -5.19 -3.94 5.02
C ILE A 141 -4.06 -3.40 4.13
N LYS A 142 -3.56 -4.21 3.19
CA LYS A 142 -2.53 -3.78 2.23
C LYS A 142 -3.00 -2.58 1.41
N TYR A 143 -4.23 -2.62 0.91
CA TYR A 143 -4.83 -1.50 0.20
C TYR A 143 -4.83 -0.21 1.03
N MET A 144 -5.28 -0.26 2.28
CA MET A 144 -5.34 0.91 3.14
C MET A 144 -3.93 1.43 3.49
N ILE A 145 -2.97 0.55 3.72
CA ILE A 145 -1.56 0.91 3.95
C ILE A 145 -1.00 1.71 2.76
N PHE A 146 -1.13 1.20 1.53
CA PHE A 146 -0.63 1.89 0.35
C PHE A 146 -1.39 3.20 0.09
N LEU A 147 -2.69 3.25 0.39
CA LEU A 147 -3.48 4.48 0.30
C LEU A 147 -2.94 5.56 1.24
N ILE A 148 -2.64 5.21 2.50
CA ILE A 148 -2.05 6.15 3.49
C ILE A 148 -0.69 6.66 2.99
N ILE A 149 0.18 5.77 2.53
CA ILE A 149 1.50 6.14 1.97
C ILE A 149 1.33 7.07 0.76
N GLY A 150 0.39 6.78 -0.13
CA GLY A 150 0.07 7.60 -1.29
C GLY A 150 -0.48 8.98 -0.91
N LEU A 151 -1.36 9.06 0.10
CA LEU A 151 -1.86 10.33 0.62
C LEU A 151 -0.72 11.17 1.18
N ILE A 152 0.18 10.58 1.96
CA ILE A 152 1.35 11.28 2.52
C ILE A 152 2.27 11.76 1.40
N TYR A 153 2.54 10.91 0.40
CA TYR A 153 3.30 11.29 -0.79
C TYR A 153 2.69 12.52 -1.48
N LEU A 154 1.37 12.52 -1.71
CA LEU A 154 0.68 13.65 -2.34
C LEU A 154 0.78 14.90 -1.47
N ILE A 155 0.42 14.82 -0.19
CA ILE A 155 0.41 15.95 0.75
C ILE A 155 1.79 16.61 0.82
N SER A 156 2.84 15.82 1.07
CA SER A 156 4.21 16.29 1.22
C SER A 156 4.75 16.86 -0.10
N SER A 157 4.41 16.25 -1.24
CA SER A 157 4.68 16.84 -2.55
C SER A 157 4.01 18.21 -2.66
N PHE A 158 2.70 18.30 -2.35
CA PHE A 158 1.90 19.52 -2.39
C PHE A 158 2.45 20.66 -1.56
N ILE A 159 2.73 20.41 -0.30
CA ILE A 159 3.28 21.42 0.62
C ILE A 159 4.63 21.97 0.11
N THR A 160 5.52 21.08 -0.35
CA THR A 160 6.91 21.46 -0.69
C THR A 160 7.14 21.80 -2.15
N ARG A 161 6.15 21.54 -3.01
CA ARG A 161 6.24 21.68 -4.48
C ARG A 161 7.26 20.76 -5.13
N ARG A 162 7.64 19.67 -4.47
CA ARG A 162 8.74 18.79 -4.87
C ARG A 162 8.36 17.31 -4.70
N GLN A 163 8.26 16.58 -5.80
CA GLN A 163 7.88 15.15 -5.81
C GLN A 163 8.86 14.28 -5.04
N TYR A 164 10.16 14.58 -5.11
CA TYR A 164 11.16 13.80 -4.38
C TYR A 164 10.97 13.92 -2.86
N VAL A 165 10.44 15.03 -2.34
CA VAL A 165 10.13 15.16 -0.91
C VAL A 165 8.93 14.29 -0.55
N GLY A 166 7.90 14.26 -1.40
CA GLY A 166 6.80 13.31 -1.26
C GLY A 166 7.28 11.87 -1.27
N PHE A 167 8.20 11.52 -2.17
CA PHE A 167 8.80 10.20 -2.24
C PHE A 167 9.51 9.84 -0.93
N VAL A 168 10.38 10.73 -0.42
CA VAL A 168 11.10 10.52 0.84
C VAL A 168 10.13 10.38 2.02
N ALA A 169 9.10 11.23 2.11
CA ALA A 169 8.11 11.17 3.18
C ALA A 169 7.30 9.86 3.14
N GLY A 170 6.78 9.48 1.97
CA GLY A 170 6.04 8.23 1.80
C GLY A 170 6.91 7.00 2.08
N PHE A 171 8.16 7.01 1.61
CA PHE A 171 9.12 5.94 1.88
C PHE A 171 9.42 5.84 3.37
N PHE A 172 9.67 6.96 4.05
CA PHE A 172 9.98 6.97 5.47
C PHE A 172 8.83 6.37 6.30
N VAL A 173 7.58 6.73 6.01
CA VAL A 173 6.42 6.14 6.70
C VAL A 173 6.32 4.64 6.44
N GLY A 174 6.49 4.20 5.19
CA GLY A 174 6.44 2.79 4.86
C GLY A 174 7.62 1.97 5.40
N ALA A 175 8.79 2.57 5.53
CA ALA A 175 10.02 1.94 6.02
C ALA A 175 10.22 2.09 7.53
N LEU A 176 9.35 2.82 8.24
CA LEU A 176 9.51 3.15 9.65
C LEU A 176 9.68 1.88 10.51
N ASP A 177 8.82 0.89 10.32
CA ASP A 177 8.92 -0.38 11.04
C ASP A 177 10.21 -1.14 10.72
N PHE A 178 10.69 -1.08 9.47
CA PHE A 178 11.97 -1.68 9.10
C PHE A 178 13.15 -0.98 9.78
N ILE A 179 13.12 0.35 9.85
CA ILE A 179 14.13 1.14 10.57
C ILE A 179 14.11 0.79 12.06
N LEU A 180 12.93 0.76 12.68
CA LEU A 180 12.78 0.36 14.08
C LEU A 180 13.30 -1.06 14.33
N MET A 181 13.04 -1.99 13.41
CA MET A 181 13.53 -3.37 13.49
C MET A 181 15.05 -3.46 13.42
N ILE A 182 15.70 -2.68 12.53
CA ILE A 182 17.17 -2.60 12.47
C ILE A 182 17.75 -2.04 13.79
N LEU A 183 17.06 -1.10 14.41
CA LEU A 183 17.47 -0.47 15.66
C LEU A 183 17.11 -1.30 16.90
N HIS A 184 16.62 -2.54 16.73
CA HIS A 184 16.18 -3.43 17.81
C HIS A 184 15.01 -2.89 18.66
N PHE A 185 14.17 -2.02 18.06
CA PHE A 185 12.94 -1.50 18.65
C PHE A 185 11.70 -2.23 18.11
N ASP A 186 11.77 -3.54 17.95
CA ASP A 186 10.73 -4.39 17.35
C ASP A 186 9.35 -4.21 18.00
N LYS A 187 9.32 -3.94 19.31
CA LYS A 187 8.08 -3.71 20.06
C LYS A 187 7.29 -2.48 19.60
N TYR A 188 7.95 -1.52 18.95
CA TYR A 188 7.37 -0.28 18.44
C TYR A 188 7.13 -0.32 16.92
N ALA A 189 7.64 -1.34 16.23
CA ALA A 189 7.48 -1.55 14.79
C ALA A 189 6.08 -2.12 14.50
N LEU A 190 5.03 -1.34 14.76
CA LEU A 190 3.61 -1.71 14.62
C LEU A 190 2.80 -0.70 13.80
N THR A 191 3.48 0.10 12.99
CA THR A 191 2.83 1.25 12.32
C THR A 191 2.24 0.88 10.96
N VAL A 192 2.97 0.11 10.13
CA VAL A 192 2.60 -0.21 8.75
C VAL A 192 2.84 -1.69 8.45
N SER A 193 4.07 -2.07 8.09
CA SER A 193 4.45 -3.45 7.78
C SER A 193 4.46 -4.36 9.02
N GLY A 194 4.65 -3.77 10.20
CA GLY A 194 4.53 -4.42 11.49
C GLY A 194 3.09 -4.78 11.82
N MET A 195 2.15 -3.87 11.53
CA MET A 195 0.72 -4.14 11.65
C MET A 195 0.28 -5.27 10.71
N LEU A 196 0.79 -5.27 9.48
CA LEU A 196 0.59 -6.36 8.53
C LEU A 196 1.15 -7.69 9.05
N THR A 197 2.34 -7.67 9.65
CA THR A 197 2.96 -8.85 10.25
C THR A 197 2.13 -9.40 11.41
N GLN A 198 1.67 -8.54 12.33
CA GLN A 198 0.80 -8.94 13.43
C GLN A 198 -0.55 -9.48 12.94
N PHE A 199 -1.11 -8.88 11.89
CA PHE A 199 -2.31 -9.41 11.25
C PHE A 199 -2.10 -10.83 10.73
N ILE A 200 -0.98 -11.09 10.06
CA ILE A 200 -0.65 -12.43 9.55
C ILE A 200 -0.52 -13.44 10.69
N ILE A 201 0.25 -13.10 11.74
CA ILE A 201 0.44 -13.97 12.92
C ILE A 201 -0.89 -14.22 13.65
N SER A 202 -1.80 -13.24 13.65
CA SER A 202 -3.09 -13.37 14.32
C SER A 202 -3.99 -14.45 13.73
N PHE A 203 -3.67 -14.96 12.54
CA PHE A 203 -4.33 -16.14 11.98
C PHE A 203 -4.25 -17.35 12.91
N ASN A 204 -3.22 -17.46 13.75
CA ASN A 204 -3.09 -18.56 14.71
C ASN A 204 -3.98 -18.40 15.95
N PHE A 205 -4.64 -17.25 16.14
CA PHE A 205 -5.57 -17.04 17.25
C PHE A 205 -6.92 -17.74 17.02
N SER A 206 -7.74 -17.81 18.08
CA SER A 206 -9.13 -18.26 17.93
C SER A 206 -9.88 -17.37 16.93
N THR A 207 -10.83 -17.93 16.19
CA THR A 207 -11.56 -17.24 15.11
C THR A 207 -12.15 -15.91 15.57
N ILE A 208 -12.73 -15.86 16.77
CA ILE A 208 -13.31 -14.65 17.35
C ILE A 208 -12.25 -13.56 17.57
N LYS A 209 -11.10 -13.92 18.16
CA LYS A 209 -9.99 -12.97 18.40
C LYS A 209 -9.40 -12.46 17.09
N PHE A 210 -9.22 -13.36 16.12
CA PHE A 210 -8.75 -13.01 14.78
C PHE A 210 -9.68 -12.00 14.09
N LEU A 211 -10.99 -12.27 14.08
CA LEU A 211 -11.98 -11.37 13.48
C LEU A 211 -12.02 -10.00 14.15
N LEU A 212 -11.99 -9.98 15.48
CA LEU A 212 -11.99 -8.73 16.25
C LEU A 212 -10.76 -7.88 15.92
N LEU A 213 -9.57 -8.49 15.87
CA LEU A 213 -8.34 -7.79 15.51
C LEU A 213 -8.38 -7.27 14.07
N SER A 214 -8.88 -8.09 13.14
CA SER A 214 -9.07 -7.72 11.73
C SER A 214 -9.93 -6.47 11.58
N ILE A 215 -11.06 -6.42 12.29
CA ILE A 215 -11.99 -5.29 12.26
C ILE A 215 -11.33 -4.04 12.86
N LEU A 216 -10.67 -4.15 14.02
CA LEU A 216 -9.98 -3.03 14.65
C LEU A 216 -8.93 -2.42 13.72
N TYR A 217 -8.16 -3.27 13.04
CA TYR A 217 -7.13 -2.86 12.09
C TYR A 217 -7.71 -2.12 10.89
N ILE A 218 -8.77 -2.66 10.28
CA ILE A 218 -9.45 -2.01 9.15
C ILE A 218 -10.05 -0.67 9.57
N ILE A 219 -10.73 -0.61 10.72
CA ILE A 219 -11.32 0.64 11.23
C ILE A 219 -10.24 1.69 11.49
N TYR A 220 -9.15 1.30 12.15
CA TYR A 220 -8.03 2.21 12.43
C TYR A 220 -7.46 2.82 11.14
N LEU A 221 -7.11 1.98 10.16
CA LEU A 221 -6.53 2.44 8.90
C LEU A 221 -7.52 3.27 8.07
N MET A 222 -8.81 2.94 8.12
CA MET A 222 -9.86 3.71 7.47
C MET A 222 -9.99 5.11 8.09
N LEU A 223 -10.05 5.19 9.43
CA LEU A 223 -10.09 6.47 10.15
C LEU A 223 -8.86 7.33 9.86
N LEU A 224 -7.67 6.73 9.84
CA LEU A 224 -6.43 7.42 9.50
C LEU A 224 -6.44 7.96 8.06
N SER A 225 -6.91 7.16 7.10
CA SER A 225 -7.04 7.58 5.70
C SER A 225 -8.02 8.75 5.54
N ILE A 226 -9.17 8.69 6.23
CA ILE A 226 -10.18 9.76 6.25
C ILE A 226 -9.61 11.02 6.89
N PHE A 227 -8.91 10.89 8.02
CA PHE A 227 -8.26 12.01 8.70
C PHE A 227 -7.23 12.69 7.78
N LEU A 228 -6.36 11.93 7.12
CA LEU A 228 -5.38 12.46 6.17
C LEU A 228 -6.06 13.15 4.97
N TYR A 229 -7.16 12.60 4.47
CA TYR A 229 -7.95 13.20 3.41
C TYR A 229 -8.53 14.58 3.79
N PHE A 230 -9.05 14.73 5.01
CA PHE A 230 -9.57 16.03 5.47
C PHE A 230 -8.44 17.01 5.79
N LEU A 231 -7.40 16.56 6.50
CA LEU A 231 -6.24 17.38 6.85
C LEU A 231 -5.59 17.98 5.60
N SER A 232 -5.40 17.15 4.57
CA SER A 232 -4.83 17.58 3.29
C SER A 232 -5.67 18.63 2.58
N SER A 233 -6.99 18.45 2.53
CA SER A 233 -7.90 19.45 1.96
C SER A 233 -7.78 20.80 2.68
N GLU A 234 -7.67 20.81 4.01
CA GLU A 234 -7.53 22.04 4.79
C GLU A 234 -6.16 22.72 4.60
N ILE A 235 -5.07 21.94 4.56
CA ILE A 235 -3.74 22.46 4.26
C ILE A 235 -3.71 23.11 2.86
N LEU A 236 -4.29 22.46 1.86
CA LEU A 236 -4.34 22.96 0.49
C LEU A 236 -5.12 24.27 0.38
N LYS A 237 -6.27 24.40 1.07
CA LYS A 237 -7.03 25.66 1.14
C LYS A 237 -6.19 26.79 1.71
N LYS A 238 -5.43 26.55 2.79
CA LYS A 238 -4.55 27.56 3.40
C LYS A 238 -3.45 28.00 2.43
N ILE A 239 -2.76 27.06 1.78
CA ILE A 239 -1.68 27.36 0.83
C ILE A 239 -2.16 28.23 -0.34
N ASP A 240 -3.40 28.03 -0.80
CA ASP A 240 -3.99 28.82 -1.89
C ASP A 240 -4.40 30.24 -1.44
N LEU A 241 -4.98 30.39 -0.25
CA LEU A 241 -5.34 31.72 0.31
C LEU A 241 -4.13 32.66 0.42
N TYR A 242 -2.94 32.13 0.73
CA TYR A 242 -1.70 32.92 0.79
C TYR A 242 -1.10 33.27 -0.58
N ARG A 243 -1.66 32.78 -1.70
CA ARG A 243 -1.24 33.18 -3.07
C ARG A 243 -2.05 34.35 -3.62
N GLY A 244 -3.17 34.71 -2.98
CA GLY A 244 -4.04 35.82 -3.37
C GLY A 244 -3.64 37.19 -2.81
N ASN A 245 -2.54 37.27 -2.05
CA ASN A 245 -1.94 38.50 -1.53
C ASN A 245 -0.55 38.72 -2.14
#